data_AF-A0A7V1ARE0-F1
#
_entry.id   AF-A0A7V1ARE0-F1
#
_cell.length_a   1.000
_cell.length_b   1.000
_cell.length_c   1.000
_cell.angle_alpha   90.00
_cell.angle_beta   90.00
_cell.angle_gamma   90.00
#
_symmetry.space_group_name_H-M   'P 1'
#
loop_
_entity.id
_entity.type
_entity.pdbx_description
1 polymer ?
#
loop_
_entity_poly.entity_id
_entity_poly.type
_entity_poly.pdbx_seq_one_letter_code
_entity_poly.pdbx_strand_id
1 'polypeptide(L)'
;MKTMFKKIIGLILLLAAGWLPATASENLILRFDVGQYRFNQDTSLVEVYYGLLPNKSAANPAGPYVVELQIMQKGKPVFQNVWRLNNRSANFGASQNQGMWVDVLRYLLAPGVYQFKMFAKNLSHPGEIDSAKITNYSVRPFGPGETRLSSVELAQRISQSNPKVKSPFNKNGFKVVPNPPAVFNAENPDLYYYLEIYNVKKSFHGSFYRLKRTLLNGYGLPTAAVPVYTKKKPIRGNDDIEVGMIRTSDLPTGRYYLHFGLVDSNENEITSSNTTFYVYEPGVPAVSRSALPLEARMMSSDVALLSPKNTTIALGATRYFLSQAEQKVADHLTSEKSRKIFLYQFWKENDTNRTTPSLESFVDFMKRIQYANSKFRENNKAGWQTDRGRVFILYGKPSEIQYYPNVAGFREFQAWSYDTIEHGVVFIFGAVGRFGELQLIHSTKSGEIHNEGWLDLLKVAQGMTGMTDMSPGVDQRQAIREMFRRYNLEIPRFLLK
;
A
#
# COMPACT_ATOMS: atom_id res chain seq x y z
N MET A 1 -39.74 20.81 -68.62
CA MET A 1 -39.04 19.61 -69.17
C MET A 1 -37.55 19.85 -69.00
N LYS A 2 -36.88 19.12 -68.08
CA LYS A 2 -36.01 17.95 -68.39
C LYS A 2 -34.92 18.34 -69.41
N THR A 3 -33.61 18.17 -69.22
CA THR A 3 -32.79 17.21 -68.46
C THR A 3 -31.34 17.54 -68.83
N MET A 4 -30.33 17.52 -67.95
CA MET A 4 -29.32 16.45 -67.79
C MET A 4 -27.94 17.13 -67.72
N PHE A 5 -27.15 16.89 -66.66
CA PHE A 5 -25.72 16.50 -66.74
C PHE A 5 -25.14 16.37 -65.33
N LYS A 6 -24.95 15.14 -64.85
CA LYS A 6 -23.82 14.75 -63.99
C LYS A 6 -23.50 13.29 -64.30
N LYS A 7 -22.33 13.04 -64.89
CA LYS A 7 -21.70 11.71 -64.97
C LYS A 7 -20.56 11.67 -63.98
N ILE A 8 -20.62 10.66 -63.11
CA ILE A 8 -19.61 10.25 -62.14
C ILE A 8 -18.80 9.11 -62.78
N ILE A 9 -17.48 9.21 -62.68
CA ILE A 9 -16.48 8.14 -62.87
C ILE A 9 -15.74 8.14 -61.51
N GLY A 10 -15.63 7.07 -60.72
CA GLY A 10 -15.47 5.67 -61.07
C GLY A 10 -14.04 5.25 -60.70
N LEU A 11 -13.78 4.96 -59.42
CA LEU A 11 -12.63 4.15 -59.04
C LEU A 11 -13.00 3.22 -57.88
N ILE A 12 -12.75 1.95 -58.15
CA ILE A 12 -13.06 0.74 -57.39
C ILE A 12 -12.01 0.55 -56.29
N LEU A 13 -12.44 0.22 -55.07
CA LEU A 13 -11.64 -0.60 -54.17
C LEU A 13 -12.56 -1.56 -53.41
N LEU A 14 -12.32 -2.85 -53.66
CA LEU A 14 -13.08 -3.98 -53.19
C LEU A 14 -13.23 -4.00 -51.67
N LEU A 15 -14.48 -4.21 -51.24
CA LEU A 15 -14.85 -4.77 -49.96
C LEU A 15 -14.21 -6.15 -49.76
N ALA A 16 -13.12 -6.21 -49.00
CA ALA A 16 -12.80 -7.42 -48.23
C ALA A 16 -13.55 -7.33 -46.90
N ALA A 17 -14.82 -7.75 -46.91
CA ALA A 17 -15.55 -8.11 -45.70
C ALA A 17 -14.90 -9.38 -45.12
N GLY A 18 -13.77 -9.22 -44.46
CA GLY A 18 -13.28 -10.22 -43.52
C GLY A 18 -14.25 -10.25 -42.35
N TRP A 19 -15.09 -11.28 -42.29
CA TRP A 19 -15.65 -11.75 -41.03
C TRP A 19 -14.45 -12.01 -40.11
N LEU A 20 -14.15 -11.09 -39.21
CA LEU A 20 -13.41 -11.42 -38.01
C LEU A 20 -14.42 -12.15 -37.13
N PRO A 21 -14.33 -13.48 -36.92
CA PRO A 21 -15.02 -14.03 -35.80
C PRO A 21 -14.40 -13.36 -34.57
N ALA A 22 -15.22 -12.63 -33.82
CA ALA A 22 -14.89 -12.25 -32.45
C ALA A 22 -14.82 -13.56 -31.64
N THR A 23 -13.73 -14.30 -31.81
CA THR A 23 -13.34 -15.34 -30.89
C THR A 23 -12.74 -14.60 -29.69
N ALA A 24 -13.60 -14.26 -28.73
CA ALA A 24 -13.11 -14.06 -27.38
C ALA A 24 -12.47 -15.39 -26.98
N SER A 25 -11.14 -15.49 -27.03
CA SER A 25 -10.45 -16.67 -26.51
C SER A 25 -10.64 -16.65 -24.99
N GLU A 26 -11.54 -17.45 -24.45
CA GLU A 26 -11.67 -17.64 -23.01
C GLU A 26 -10.43 -18.39 -22.49
N ASN A 27 -9.38 -17.66 -22.13
CA ASN A 27 -8.14 -18.24 -21.60
C ASN A 27 -8.36 -18.87 -20.21
N LEU A 28 -7.47 -19.76 -19.79
CA LEU A 28 -7.36 -20.23 -18.39
C LEU A 28 -7.24 -19.01 -17.46
N ILE A 29 -8.01 -18.96 -16.38
CA ILE A 29 -7.97 -17.86 -15.41
C ILE A 29 -7.58 -18.38 -14.03
N LEU A 30 -6.51 -17.81 -13.47
CA LEU A 30 -5.98 -18.08 -12.14
C LEU A 30 -6.12 -16.84 -11.25
N ARG A 31 -6.81 -16.96 -10.11
CA ARG A 31 -6.91 -15.90 -9.11
C ARG A 31 -6.54 -16.44 -7.75
N PHE A 32 -5.90 -15.63 -6.92
CA PHE A 32 -5.72 -15.97 -5.51
C PHE A 32 -5.72 -14.75 -4.60
N ASP A 33 -6.01 -14.99 -3.35
CA ASP A 33 -5.93 -14.05 -2.24
C ASP A 33 -5.23 -14.69 -1.03
N VAL A 34 -4.78 -13.87 -0.08
CA VAL A 34 -3.99 -14.33 1.08
C VAL A 34 -4.55 -13.77 2.39
N GLY A 35 -5.05 -14.68 3.23
CA GLY A 35 -5.49 -14.39 4.60
C GLY A 35 -4.42 -14.73 5.64
N GLN A 36 -4.45 -14.04 6.79
CA GLN A 36 -3.61 -14.38 7.94
C GLN A 36 -4.40 -14.40 9.24
N TYR A 37 -4.08 -15.38 10.09
CA TYR A 37 -4.77 -15.77 11.31
C TYR A 37 -3.77 -16.10 12.43
N ARG A 38 -4.24 -16.14 13.67
CA ARG A 38 -3.39 -16.50 14.81
C ARG A 38 -3.06 -18.00 14.75
N PHE A 39 -1.79 -18.33 14.97
CA PHE A 39 -1.35 -19.70 15.20
C PHE A 39 -0.63 -19.83 16.55
N ASN A 40 0.58 -19.29 16.66
CA ASN A 40 1.33 -19.23 17.91
C ASN A 40 2.04 -17.87 18.08
N GLN A 41 2.99 -17.77 19.01
CA GLN A 41 3.68 -16.51 19.31
C GLN A 41 4.71 -16.12 18.24
N ASP A 42 5.31 -17.10 17.56
CA ASP A 42 6.43 -16.90 16.63
C ASP A 42 5.99 -16.92 15.16
N THR A 43 4.82 -17.48 14.87
CA THR A 43 4.31 -17.69 13.51
C THR A 43 2.82 -17.43 13.43
N SER A 44 2.41 -16.98 12.25
CA SER A 44 1.01 -16.78 11.89
C SER A 44 0.59 -17.83 10.88
N LEU A 45 -0.66 -18.29 11.01
CA LEU A 45 -1.28 -19.11 9.98
C LEU A 45 -1.59 -18.21 8.79
N VAL A 46 -1.03 -18.54 7.64
CA VAL A 46 -1.28 -17.87 6.37
C VAL A 46 -2.03 -18.83 5.46
N GLU A 47 -3.19 -18.40 5.00
CA GLU A 47 -4.01 -19.16 4.07
C GLU A 47 -3.94 -18.51 2.69
N VAL A 48 -3.66 -19.32 1.66
CA VAL A 48 -3.66 -18.91 0.25
C VAL A 48 -4.91 -19.50 -0.38
N TYR A 49 -5.90 -18.66 -0.65
CA TYR A 49 -7.14 -19.03 -1.32
C TYR A 49 -6.95 -18.89 -2.81
N TYR A 50 -7.15 -19.95 -3.59
CA TYR A 50 -7.00 -19.85 -5.03
C TYR A 50 -8.19 -20.40 -5.79
N GLY A 51 -8.38 -19.84 -6.97
CA GLY A 51 -9.44 -20.14 -7.90
C GLY A 51 -8.87 -20.38 -9.30
N LEU A 52 -9.28 -21.48 -9.93
CA LEU A 52 -8.95 -21.82 -11.31
C LEU A 52 -10.23 -21.92 -12.13
N LEU A 53 -10.37 -21.11 -13.16
CA LEU A 53 -11.48 -21.19 -14.12
C LEU A 53 -10.95 -21.75 -15.44
N PRO A 54 -11.31 -23.01 -15.78
CA PRO A 54 -10.99 -23.63 -17.06
C PRO A 54 -11.53 -22.86 -18.27
N ASN A 55 -10.84 -22.98 -19.40
CA ASN A 55 -11.37 -22.58 -20.71
C ASN A 55 -12.56 -23.48 -21.09
N LYS A 56 -13.76 -22.91 -21.25
CA LYS A 56 -14.98 -23.66 -21.60
C LYS A 56 -15.00 -24.14 -23.05
N SER A 57 -14.19 -23.56 -23.93
CA SER A 57 -14.13 -23.93 -25.36
C SER A 57 -13.21 -25.12 -25.64
N ALA A 58 -12.48 -25.65 -24.66
CA ALA A 58 -11.63 -26.82 -24.84
C ALA A 58 -12.49 -28.10 -24.99
N ALA A 59 -12.13 -28.99 -25.93
CA ALA A 59 -12.83 -30.27 -26.16
C ALA A 59 -12.84 -31.19 -24.91
N ASN A 60 -11.99 -30.90 -23.93
CA ASN A 60 -12.01 -31.47 -22.60
C ASN A 60 -11.56 -30.37 -21.60
N PRO A 61 -12.49 -29.52 -21.10
CA PRO A 61 -12.16 -28.42 -20.17
C PRO A 61 -11.71 -28.94 -18.78
N ALA A 62 -11.65 -30.26 -18.65
CA ALA A 62 -11.42 -30.99 -17.44
C ALA A 62 -10.05 -31.70 -17.45
N GLY A 63 -9.16 -31.26 -18.35
CA GLY A 63 -7.79 -31.73 -18.47
C GLY A 63 -7.00 -31.55 -17.17
N PRO A 64 -5.94 -32.34 -16.94
CA PRO A 64 -5.16 -32.16 -15.72
C PRO A 64 -4.42 -30.83 -15.78
N TYR A 65 -4.54 -30.03 -14.72
CA TYR A 65 -3.80 -28.77 -14.58
C TYR A 65 -2.61 -28.98 -13.66
N VAL A 66 -1.52 -28.27 -13.91
CA VAL A 66 -0.43 -28.11 -12.94
C VAL A 66 -0.54 -26.72 -12.34
N VAL A 67 -0.49 -26.64 -11.02
CA VAL A 67 -0.43 -25.39 -10.28
C VAL A 67 0.87 -25.35 -9.48
N GLU A 68 1.55 -24.22 -9.53
CA GLU A 68 2.74 -23.93 -8.75
C GLU A 68 2.50 -22.71 -7.85
N LEU A 69 2.91 -22.79 -6.59
CA LEU A 69 2.97 -21.67 -5.67
C LEU A 69 4.42 -21.48 -5.19
N GLN A 70 4.93 -20.26 -5.32
CA GLN A 70 6.19 -19.80 -4.74
C GLN A 70 5.90 -18.73 -3.67
N ILE A 71 6.40 -18.96 -2.45
CA ILE A 71 6.41 -17.97 -1.37
C ILE A 71 7.86 -17.53 -1.19
N MET A 72 8.12 -16.25 -1.42
CA MET A 72 9.46 -15.66 -1.43
C MET A 72 9.63 -14.69 -0.26
N GLN A 73 10.82 -14.66 0.33
CA GLN A 73 11.22 -13.68 1.34
C GLN A 73 12.63 -13.19 1.03
N LYS A 74 12.85 -11.87 1.02
CA LYS A 74 14.17 -11.25 0.69
C LYS A 74 14.79 -11.79 -0.61
N GLY A 75 13.95 -12.03 -1.62
CA GLY A 75 14.38 -12.54 -2.93
C GLY A 75 14.67 -14.05 -3.00
N LYS A 76 14.56 -14.80 -1.89
CA LYS A 76 14.77 -16.25 -1.85
C LYS A 76 13.45 -17.00 -1.68
N PRO A 77 13.27 -18.17 -2.33
CA PRO A 77 12.10 -19.01 -2.07
C PRO A 77 12.18 -19.58 -0.66
N VAL A 78 11.10 -19.40 0.11
CA VAL A 78 10.87 -20.03 1.40
C VAL A 78 10.04 -21.30 1.23
N PHE A 79 9.05 -21.25 0.33
CA PHE A 79 8.28 -22.42 -0.11
C PHE A 79 8.15 -22.42 -1.63
N GLN A 80 8.21 -23.61 -2.21
CA GLN A 80 7.90 -23.86 -3.61
C GLN A 80 7.17 -25.19 -3.71
N ASN A 81 5.88 -25.13 -4.04
CA ASN A 81 5.01 -26.28 -4.13
C ASN A 81 4.44 -26.39 -5.54
N VAL A 82 4.48 -27.59 -6.11
CA VAL A 82 3.88 -27.91 -7.41
C VAL A 82 2.95 -29.09 -7.20
N TRP A 83 1.71 -28.97 -7.66
CA TRP A 83 0.74 -30.06 -7.57
C TRP A 83 -0.11 -30.13 -8.83
N ARG A 84 -0.69 -31.30 -9.03
CA ARG A 84 -1.54 -31.60 -10.18
C ARG A 84 -3.00 -31.61 -9.73
N LEU A 85 -3.83 -30.86 -10.43
CA LEU A 85 -5.27 -30.91 -10.31
C LEU A 85 -5.82 -31.85 -11.38
N ASN A 86 -6.39 -32.96 -10.94
CA ASN A 86 -7.08 -33.90 -11.82
C ASN A 86 -8.58 -33.61 -11.84
N ASN A 87 -9.23 -34.04 -12.92
CA ASN A 87 -10.67 -33.92 -13.12
C ASN A 87 -11.44 -34.43 -11.89
N ARG A 88 -12.27 -33.58 -11.28
CA ARG A 88 -12.99 -33.82 -10.01
C ARG A 88 -12.10 -34.22 -8.82
N SER A 89 -11.22 -33.33 -8.35
CA SER A 89 -10.81 -33.46 -6.95
C SER A 89 -12.06 -33.25 -6.06
N ALA A 90 -12.38 -34.24 -5.24
CA ALA A 90 -13.56 -34.28 -4.37
C ALA A 90 -13.62 -33.14 -3.31
N ASN A 91 -12.64 -32.23 -3.33
CA ASN A 91 -12.45 -31.15 -2.37
C ASN A 91 -12.79 -29.76 -2.91
N PHE A 92 -13.18 -29.64 -4.19
CA PHE A 92 -13.61 -28.35 -4.74
C PHE A 92 -15.04 -28.02 -4.27
N GLY A 93 -15.19 -26.88 -3.60
CA GLY A 93 -16.51 -26.26 -3.49
C GLY A 93 -16.95 -25.87 -4.90
N ALA A 94 -17.93 -26.56 -5.47
CA ALA A 94 -18.51 -26.12 -6.73
C ALA A 94 -19.14 -24.74 -6.49
N SER A 95 -18.53 -23.69 -7.04
CA SER A 95 -19.25 -22.47 -7.35
C SER A 95 -20.29 -22.86 -8.40
N GLN A 96 -21.54 -23.06 -7.98
CA GLN A 96 -22.60 -23.41 -8.93
C GLN A 96 -22.85 -22.29 -9.96
N ASN A 97 -22.36 -21.06 -9.70
CA ASN A 97 -22.65 -19.90 -10.54
C ASN A 97 -21.44 -19.38 -11.35
N GLN A 98 -20.18 -19.79 -11.10
CA GLN A 98 -19.03 -19.25 -11.84
C GLN A 98 -18.14 -20.29 -12.55
N GLY A 99 -18.35 -21.60 -12.33
CA GLY A 99 -17.51 -22.63 -12.96
C GLY A 99 -16.03 -22.63 -12.52
N MET A 100 -15.66 -21.78 -11.55
CA MET A 100 -14.32 -21.69 -10.98
C MET A 100 -14.14 -22.73 -9.87
N TRP A 101 -13.04 -23.48 -9.93
CA TRP A 101 -12.61 -24.42 -8.90
C TRP A 101 -11.82 -23.68 -7.82
N VAL A 102 -12.27 -23.77 -6.57
CA VAL A 102 -11.64 -23.05 -5.44
C VAL A 102 -11.06 -23.99 -4.41
N ASP A 103 -9.90 -23.65 -3.86
CA ASP A 103 -9.19 -24.44 -2.85
C ASP A 103 -8.31 -23.53 -1.96
N VAL A 104 -7.77 -24.08 -0.88
CA VAL A 104 -7.02 -23.35 0.14
C VAL A 104 -5.76 -24.09 0.57
N LEU A 105 -4.64 -23.37 0.57
CA LEU A 105 -3.35 -23.86 1.07
C LEU A 105 -3.00 -23.16 2.38
N ARG A 106 -2.35 -23.85 3.32
CA ARG A 106 -2.04 -23.34 4.66
C ARG A 106 -0.54 -23.40 4.93
N TYR A 107 0.02 -22.30 5.38
CA TYR A 107 1.44 -22.16 5.71
C TYR A 107 1.61 -21.49 7.06
N LEU A 108 2.64 -21.88 7.80
CA LEU A 108 3.06 -21.19 9.01
C LEU A 108 4.23 -20.29 8.65
N LEU A 109 4.02 -18.98 8.70
CA LEU A 109 5.03 -17.99 8.33
C LEU A 109 5.41 -17.15 9.54
N ALA A 110 6.71 -16.98 9.75
CA ALA A 110 7.23 -16.02 10.72
C ALA A 110 6.91 -14.58 10.27
N PRO A 111 6.75 -13.62 11.20
CA PRO A 111 6.54 -12.22 10.87
C PRO A 111 7.57 -11.69 9.87
N GLY A 112 7.10 -10.95 8.86
CA GLY A 112 7.96 -10.42 7.81
C GLY A 112 7.20 -10.08 6.53
N VAL A 113 7.96 -9.60 5.54
CA VAL A 113 7.41 -9.21 4.23
C VAL A 113 7.68 -10.30 3.20
N TYR A 114 6.62 -10.79 2.57
CA TYR A 114 6.65 -11.90 1.62
C TYR A 114 6.10 -11.51 0.25
N GLN A 115 6.47 -12.29 -0.75
CA GLN A 115 5.87 -12.26 -2.07
C GLN A 115 5.32 -13.64 -2.41
N PHE A 116 4.09 -13.68 -2.90
CA PHE A 116 3.43 -14.90 -3.39
C PHE A 116 3.37 -14.82 -4.91
N LYS A 117 3.77 -15.90 -5.60
CA LYS A 117 3.58 -16.06 -7.04
C LYS A 117 2.89 -17.39 -7.27
N MET A 118 1.83 -17.37 -8.05
CA MET A 118 1.11 -18.59 -8.39
C MET A 118 1.01 -18.70 -9.90
N PHE A 119 1.21 -19.90 -10.42
CA PHE A 119 1.19 -20.21 -11.84
C PHE A 119 0.29 -21.42 -12.06
N ALA A 120 -0.46 -21.42 -13.16
CA ALA A 120 -1.28 -22.56 -13.56
C ALA A 120 -1.14 -22.81 -15.06
N LYS A 121 -1.17 -24.09 -15.44
CA LYS A 121 -1.08 -24.53 -16.84
C LYS A 121 -1.98 -25.74 -17.09
N ASN A 122 -2.69 -25.73 -18.21
CA ASN A 122 -3.37 -26.93 -18.71
C ASN A 122 -2.33 -27.88 -19.34
N LEU A 123 -2.27 -29.13 -18.90
CA LEU A 123 -1.36 -30.12 -19.50
C LEU A 123 -1.85 -30.63 -20.85
N SER A 124 -3.16 -30.63 -21.09
CA SER A 124 -3.74 -31.05 -22.37
C SER A 124 -3.65 -29.97 -23.44
N HIS A 125 -3.61 -28.69 -23.03
CA HIS A 125 -3.47 -27.54 -23.92
C HIS A 125 -2.36 -26.61 -23.39
N PRO A 126 -1.09 -26.90 -23.68
CA PRO A 126 0.05 -26.20 -23.08
C PRO A 126 0.11 -24.67 -23.28
N GLY A 127 -0.66 -24.12 -24.23
CA GLY A 127 -0.82 -22.68 -24.42
C GLY A 127 -1.79 -22.02 -23.43
N GLU A 128 -2.61 -22.79 -22.73
CA GLU A 128 -3.49 -22.29 -21.67
C GLU A 128 -2.71 -22.18 -20.36
N ILE A 129 -2.18 -20.99 -20.11
CA ILE A 129 -1.41 -20.64 -18.92
C ILE A 129 -1.94 -19.35 -18.31
N ASP A 130 -1.87 -19.24 -16.98
CA ASP A 130 -2.07 -17.97 -16.27
C ASP A 130 -1.16 -17.90 -15.05
N SER A 131 -0.88 -16.68 -14.60
CA SER A 131 -0.12 -16.45 -13.37
C SER A 131 -0.60 -15.22 -12.65
N ALA A 132 -0.51 -15.24 -11.33
CA ALA A 132 -0.82 -14.12 -10.47
C ALA A 132 0.29 -13.91 -9.45
N LYS A 133 0.37 -12.69 -8.89
CA LYS A 133 1.35 -12.38 -7.85
C LYS A 133 0.79 -11.38 -6.84
N ILE A 134 1.17 -11.56 -5.57
CA ILE A 134 0.99 -10.59 -4.49
C ILE A 134 2.38 -10.23 -3.97
N THR A 135 2.71 -8.94 -4.02
CA THR A 135 4.01 -8.41 -3.56
C THR A 135 3.86 -7.67 -2.25
N ASN A 136 4.91 -7.65 -1.43
CA ASN A 136 4.97 -6.90 -0.18
C ASN A 136 3.87 -7.26 0.84
N TYR A 137 3.47 -8.53 0.89
CA TYR A 137 2.52 -9.00 1.88
C TYR A 137 3.18 -9.06 3.27
N SER A 138 2.70 -8.24 4.21
CA SER A 138 3.22 -8.21 5.57
C SER A 138 2.50 -9.23 6.45
N VAL A 139 3.21 -10.30 6.81
CA VAL A 139 2.77 -11.25 7.84
C VAL A 139 3.08 -10.64 9.20
N ARG A 140 2.05 -10.47 10.03
CA ARG A 140 2.15 -9.87 11.36
C ARG A 140 1.97 -10.93 12.45
N PRO A 141 2.58 -10.76 13.64
CA PRO A 141 2.33 -11.64 14.77
C PRO A 141 0.96 -11.38 15.40
N PHE A 142 0.42 -12.40 16.07
CA PHE A 142 -0.83 -12.35 16.84
C PHE A 142 -0.57 -12.59 18.33
N GLY A 143 0.41 -11.87 18.89
CA GLY A 143 0.84 -12.02 20.28
C GLY A 143 -0.28 -11.71 21.29
N PRO A 144 -0.17 -12.23 22.53
CA PRO A 144 -1.22 -12.12 23.55
C PRO A 144 -1.38 -10.71 24.16
N GLY A 145 -0.48 -9.77 23.85
CA GLY A 145 -0.43 -8.44 24.47
C GLY A 145 -1.45 -7.44 23.91
N GLU A 146 -2.01 -7.69 22.74
CA GLU A 146 -2.87 -6.73 22.03
C GLU A 146 -4.09 -7.40 21.42
N THR A 147 -5.22 -6.69 21.41
CA THR A 147 -6.41 -7.07 20.65
C THR A 147 -6.13 -6.96 19.15
N ARG A 148 -6.44 -8.00 18.37
CA ARG A 148 -6.15 -8.03 16.93
C ARG A 148 -7.26 -8.69 16.12
N LEU A 149 -7.39 -8.26 14.88
CA LEU A 149 -8.26 -8.88 13.87
C LEU A 149 -7.42 -9.73 12.90
N SER A 150 -7.96 -10.86 12.45
CA SER A 150 -7.43 -11.60 11.30
C SER A 150 -7.58 -10.78 10.01
N SER A 151 -7.07 -11.30 8.88
CA SER A 151 -7.58 -10.83 7.58
C SER A 151 -9.09 -11.08 7.48
N VAL A 152 -9.78 -10.21 6.73
CA VAL A 152 -11.18 -10.42 6.33
C VAL A 152 -11.18 -11.32 5.10
N GLU A 153 -11.74 -12.52 5.24
CA GLU A 153 -11.89 -13.45 4.13
C GLU A 153 -13.23 -13.21 3.44
N LEU A 154 -13.18 -12.97 2.14
CA LEU A 154 -14.35 -12.88 1.28
C LEU A 154 -14.71 -14.28 0.79
N ALA A 155 -15.99 -14.62 0.91
CA ALA A 155 -16.50 -15.94 0.62
C ALA A 155 -17.66 -15.87 -0.38
N GLN A 156 -17.79 -16.94 -1.17
CA GLN A 156 -18.97 -17.18 -2.02
C GLN A 156 -20.16 -17.62 -1.18
N ARG A 157 -19.89 -18.36 -0.10
CA ARG A 157 -20.91 -18.86 0.83
C ARG A 157 -20.29 -19.20 2.18
N ILE A 158 -21.05 -18.94 3.23
CA ILE A 158 -20.77 -19.43 4.58
C ILE A 158 -21.96 -20.24 5.05
N SER A 159 -21.71 -21.41 5.61
CA SER A 159 -22.73 -22.29 6.20
C SER A 159 -22.21 -22.92 7.49
N GLN A 160 -23.08 -23.51 8.31
CA GLN A 160 -22.62 -24.30 9.46
C GLN A 160 -21.83 -25.52 8.95
N SER A 161 -20.66 -25.76 9.53
CA SER A 161 -19.88 -26.95 9.21
C SER A 161 -20.55 -28.19 9.81
N ASN A 162 -20.47 -29.32 9.10
CA ASN A 162 -20.83 -30.61 9.66
C ASN A 162 -19.55 -31.25 10.24
N PRO A 163 -19.44 -31.46 11.57
CA PRO A 163 -18.24 -32.03 12.18
C PRO A 163 -17.86 -33.41 11.65
N LYS A 164 -18.82 -34.17 11.11
CA LYS A 164 -18.59 -35.50 10.53
C LYS A 164 -18.01 -35.45 9.12
N VAL A 165 -18.12 -34.31 8.44
CA VAL A 165 -17.66 -34.13 7.05
C VAL A 165 -16.41 -33.27 7.06
N LYS A 166 -15.24 -33.90 6.84
CA LYS A 166 -14.00 -33.17 6.67
C LYS A 166 -14.04 -32.35 5.39
N SER A 167 -13.71 -31.07 5.50
CA SER A 167 -13.57 -30.17 4.37
C SER A 167 -12.44 -29.19 4.66
N PRO A 168 -11.58 -28.86 3.67
CA PRO A 168 -10.51 -27.87 3.86
C PRO A 168 -11.07 -26.45 4.15
N PHE A 169 -12.37 -26.26 3.94
CA PHE A 169 -13.12 -25.01 4.16
C PHE A 169 -13.75 -24.91 5.55
N ASN A 170 -13.64 -25.94 6.40
CA ASN A 170 -14.20 -25.89 7.74
C ASN A 170 -13.29 -25.04 8.66
N LYS A 171 -13.86 -24.00 9.27
CA LYS A 171 -13.21 -23.02 10.16
C LYS A 171 -14.13 -22.70 11.33
N ASN A 172 -13.68 -23.01 12.55
CA ASN A 172 -14.36 -22.63 13.79
C ASN A 172 -15.89 -22.84 13.78
N GLY A 173 -16.34 -24.02 13.32
CA GLY A 173 -17.76 -24.36 13.25
C GLY A 173 -18.48 -23.95 11.96
N PHE A 174 -17.84 -23.21 11.06
CA PHE A 174 -18.38 -22.78 9.76
C PHE A 174 -17.69 -23.48 8.59
N LYS A 175 -18.41 -23.71 7.51
CA LYS A 175 -17.83 -24.04 6.19
C LYS A 175 -17.79 -22.76 5.37
N VAL A 176 -16.59 -22.24 5.14
CA VAL A 176 -16.31 -20.95 4.47
C VAL A 176 -15.69 -21.23 3.11
N VAL A 177 -16.48 -21.09 2.04
CA VAL A 177 -16.00 -21.31 0.67
C VAL A 177 -15.49 -19.97 0.11
N PRO A 178 -14.18 -19.82 -0.17
CA PRO A 178 -13.60 -18.52 -0.49
C PRO A 178 -14.06 -18.00 -1.85
N ASN A 179 -13.96 -16.68 -2.05
CA ASN A 179 -14.10 -16.01 -3.35
C ASN A 179 -12.77 -15.34 -3.74
N PRO A 180 -11.77 -16.09 -4.25
CA PRO A 180 -10.44 -15.55 -4.58
C PRO A 180 -10.44 -14.39 -5.59
N PRO A 181 -11.32 -14.33 -6.60
CA PRO A 181 -11.44 -13.15 -7.46
C PRO A 181 -11.88 -11.88 -6.73
N ALA A 182 -12.61 -12.01 -5.61
CA ALA A 182 -13.27 -10.91 -4.91
C ALA A 182 -14.18 -10.07 -5.84
N VAL A 183 -14.86 -10.71 -6.80
CA VAL A 183 -15.80 -10.07 -7.74
C VAL A 183 -17.22 -10.55 -7.47
N PHE A 184 -18.17 -9.61 -7.53
CA PHE A 184 -19.61 -9.80 -7.35
C PHE A 184 -20.38 -9.12 -8.49
N ASN A 185 -21.51 -9.68 -8.90
CA ASN A 185 -22.33 -9.24 -10.04
C ASN A 185 -23.80 -9.66 -9.84
N ALA A 186 -24.70 -9.39 -10.80
CA ALA A 186 -26.10 -9.81 -10.72
C ALA A 186 -26.30 -11.32 -10.46
N GLU A 187 -25.42 -12.18 -10.96
CA GLU A 187 -25.51 -13.65 -10.78
C GLU A 187 -24.95 -14.14 -9.44
N ASN A 188 -24.09 -13.33 -8.80
CA ASN A 188 -23.51 -13.58 -7.49
C ASN A 188 -23.47 -12.28 -6.66
N PRO A 189 -24.63 -11.78 -6.19
CA PRO A 189 -24.72 -10.48 -5.53
C PRO A 189 -24.48 -10.55 -4.02
N ASP A 190 -24.39 -11.74 -3.44
CA ASP A 190 -24.26 -11.90 -1.99
C ASP A 190 -22.77 -12.04 -1.61
N LEU A 191 -22.22 -10.97 -1.04
CA LEU A 191 -20.87 -10.97 -0.46
C LEU A 191 -20.92 -11.53 0.95
N TYR A 192 -20.35 -12.71 1.16
CA TYR A 192 -20.13 -13.27 2.49
C TYR A 192 -18.74 -12.90 3.00
N TYR A 193 -18.62 -12.68 4.31
CA TYR A 193 -17.33 -12.41 4.95
C TYR A 193 -17.14 -13.24 6.23
N TYR A 194 -15.88 -13.59 6.49
CA TYR A 194 -15.42 -14.27 7.70
C TYR A 194 -14.23 -13.52 8.31
N LEU A 195 -14.23 -13.34 9.63
CA LEU A 195 -13.17 -12.66 10.36
C LEU A 195 -13.05 -13.23 11.78
N GLU A 196 -11.82 -13.39 12.28
CA GLU A 196 -11.52 -13.77 13.66
C GLU A 196 -11.01 -12.57 14.47
N ILE A 197 -11.43 -12.52 15.73
CA ILE A 197 -11.12 -11.46 16.67
C ILE A 197 -10.39 -12.09 17.85
N TYR A 198 -9.17 -11.64 18.10
CA TYR A 198 -8.30 -12.21 19.12
C TYR A 198 -8.05 -11.24 20.26
N ASN A 199 -7.91 -11.80 21.46
CA ASN A 199 -7.54 -11.09 22.68
C ASN A 199 -8.48 -9.94 23.06
N VAL A 200 -9.78 -10.06 22.81
CA VAL A 200 -10.83 -9.06 23.10
C VAL A 200 -10.70 -8.49 24.52
N LYS A 201 -10.42 -9.33 25.52
CA LYS A 201 -10.32 -8.92 26.93
C LYS A 201 -9.09 -8.04 27.24
N LYS A 202 -8.16 -7.85 26.28
CA LYS A 202 -7.01 -6.97 26.44
C LYS A 202 -7.36 -5.49 26.27
N SER A 203 -8.29 -5.18 25.37
CA SER A 203 -8.72 -3.78 25.14
C SER A 203 -10.11 -3.49 25.69
N PHE A 204 -10.90 -4.52 26.01
CA PHE A 204 -12.27 -4.36 26.49
C PHE A 204 -12.47 -5.08 27.84
N HIS A 205 -12.76 -4.31 28.88
CA HIS A 205 -12.97 -4.81 30.25
C HIS A 205 -14.45 -4.80 30.69
N GLY A 206 -15.35 -4.24 29.88
CA GLY A 206 -16.78 -4.25 30.14
C GLY A 206 -17.45 -5.58 29.77
N SER A 207 -18.78 -5.61 29.77
CA SER A 207 -19.56 -6.79 29.34
C SER A 207 -19.65 -6.95 27.82
N PHE A 208 -19.30 -5.90 27.06
CA PHE A 208 -19.46 -5.85 25.61
C PHE A 208 -18.27 -5.17 24.94
N TYR A 209 -18.07 -5.49 23.68
CA TYR A 209 -17.21 -4.75 22.76
C TYR A 209 -18.01 -4.30 21.52
N ARG A 210 -17.46 -3.40 20.72
CA ARG A 210 -18.09 -2.89 19.50
C ARG A 210 -17.25 -3.18 18.27
N LEU A 211 -17.87 -3.79 17.27
CA LEU A 211 -17.30 -4.00 15.94
C LEU A 211 -18.02 -3.10 14.95
N LYS A 212 -17.30 -2.14 14.38
CA LYS A 212 -17.78 -1.20 13.37
C LYS A 212 -17.41 -1.73 11.99
N ARG A 213 -18.41 -1.91 11.13
CA ARG A 213 -18.26 -2.28 9.72
C ARG A 213 -18.60 -1.07 8.86
N THR A 214 -17.69 -0.73 7.97
CA THR A 214 -17.84 0.39 7.03
C THR A 214 -17.58 -0.12 5.62
N LEU A 215 -18.56 0.09 4.72
CA LEU A 215 -18.38 -0.17 3.31
C LEU A 215 -18.00 1.12 2.60
N LEU A 216 -16.84 1.11 1.96
CA LEU A 216 -16.27 2.24 1.25
C LEU A 216 -16.28 1.95 -0.25
N ASN A 217 -16.64 2.90 -1.11
CA ASN A 217 -16.55 2.75 -2.56
C ASN A 217 -15.09 2.84 -3.04
N GLY A 218 -14.87 2.75 -4.35
CA GLY A 218 -13.53 2.73 -4.94
C GLY A 218 -12.79 4.04 -4.76
N TYR A 219 -13.53 5.09 -4.43
CA TYR A 219 -12.97 6.35 -4.02
C TYR A 219 -12.44 6.33 -2.61
N GLY A 220 -12.94 5.39 -1.77
CA GLY A 220 -12.83 5.15 -0.32
C GLY A 220 -14.00 5.70 0.52
N LEU A 221 -15.12 6.07 -0.11
CA LEU A 221 -16.20 6.84 0.50
C LEU A 221 -17.24 5.91 1.12
N PRO A 222 -17.78 6.17 2.34
CA PRO A 222 -18.96 5.43 2.79
C PRO A 222 -20.06 5.47 1.74
N THR A 223 -20.56 4.30 1.35
CA THR A 223 -21.69 4.22 0.42
C THR A 223 -23.01 4.38 1.17
N ALA A 224 -23.89 5.25 0.69
CA ALA A 224 -25.23 5.40 1.26
C ALA A 224 -26.08 4.11 1.10
N ALA A 225 -25.78 3.30 0.07
CA ALA A 225 -26.48 2.04 -0.19
C ALA A 225 -26.26 1.00 0.91
N VAL A 226 -25.14 1.07 1.64
CA VAL A 226 -24.85 0.18 2.77
C VAL A 226 -24.39 1.02 3.96
N PRO A 227 -25.29 1.36 4.90
CA PRO A 227 -24.96 2.23 6.01
C PRO A 227 -23.89 1.61 6.92
N VAL A 228 -23.14 2.50 7.58
CA VAL A 228 -22.19 2.12 8.61
C VAL A 228 -22.93 1.34 9.70
N TYR A 229 -22.38 0.19 10.06
CA TYR A 229 -23.02 -0.70 11.02
C TYR A 229 -22.08 -0.96 12.20
N THR A 230 -22.52 -0.58 13.40
CA THR A 230 -21.79 -0.86 14.65
C THR A 230 -22.52 -1.94 15.43
N LYS A 231 -21.90 -3.11 15.54
CA LYS A 231 -22.43 -4.25 16.27
C LYS A 231 -21.87 -4.27 17.69
N LYS A 232 -22.76 -4.20 18.69
CA LYS A 232 -22.41 -4.42 20.10
C LYS A 232 -22.46 -5.93 20.39
N LYS A 233 -21.32 -6.54 20.74
CA LYS A 233 -21.20 -7.98 20.98
C LYS A 233 -20.83 -8.28 22.44
N PRO A 234 -21.47 -9.27 23.10
CA PRO A 234 -21.12 -9.64 24.46
C PRO A 234 -19.76 -10.33 24.50
N ILE A 235 -18.95 -10.03 25.52
CA ILE A 235 -17.64 -10.66 25.72
C ILE A 235 -17.86 -12.02 26.40
N ARG A 236 -17.88 -13.10 25.61
CA ARG A 236 -18.04 -14.48 26.10
C ARG A 236 -16.70 -15.19 26.36
N GLY A 237 -15.66 -14.78 25.64
CA GLY A 237 -14.34 -15.38 25.67
C GLY A 237 -13.26 -14.34 25.42
N ASN A 238 -12.01 -14.79 25.32
CA ASN A 238 -10.92 -13.92 24.91
C ASN A 238 -10.88 -13.73 23.39
N ASP A 239 -11.49 -14.64 22.65
CA ASP A 239 -11.56 -14.59 21.19
C ASP A 239 -13.03 -14.71 20.73
N ASP A 240 -13.31 -14.21 19.54
CA ASP A 240 -14.64 -14.21 18.94
C ASP A 240 -14.52 -14.32 17.40
N ILE A 241 -15.62 -14.63 16.73
CA ILE A 241 -15.71 -14.77 15.29
C ILE A 241 -16.84 -13.88 14.80
N GLU A 242 -16.62 -13.20 13.67
CA GLU A 242 -17.68 -12.50 12.97
C GLU A 242 -17.86 -13.09 11.56
N VAL A 243 -19.11 -13.44 11.26
CA VAL A 243 -19.56 -13.80 9.93
C VAL A 243 -20.75 -12.94 9.55
N GLY A 244 -20.91 -12.66 8.26
CA GLY A 244 -22.08 -11.95 7.78
C GLY A 244 -22.16 -11.92 6.26
N MET A 245 -23.17 -11.21 5.78
CA MET A 245 -23.46 -11.04 4.36
C MET A 245 -23.80 -9.57 4.06
N ILE A 246 -23.37 -9.09 2.90
CA ILE A 246 -23.74 -7.80 2.31
C ILE A 246 -24.26 -8.09 0.91
N ARG A 247 -25.46 -7.60 0.60
CA ARG A 247 -25.97 -7.62 -0.78
C ARG A 247 -25.32 -6.50 -1.57
N THR A 248 -24.75 -6.82 -2.72
CA THR A 248 -24.04 -5.89 -3.60
C THR A 248 -24.89 -5.40 -4.76
N SER A 249 -26.13 -5.89 -4.92
CA SER A 249 -27.03 -5.51 -6.02
C SER A 249 -27.29 -4.01 -6.12
N ASP A 250 -27.30 -3.30 -4.99
CA ASP A 250 -27.55 -1.85 -4.94
C ASP A 250 -26.26 -1.02 -5.08
N LEU A 251 -25.11 -1.69 -5.26
CA LEU A 251 -23.82 -1.04 -5.43
C LEU A 251 -23.54 -0.82 -6.93
N PRO A 252 -23.17 0.40 -7.34
CA PRO A 252 -22.67 0.64 -8.70
C PRO A 252 -21.47 -0.24 -9.07
N THR A 253 -21.24 -0.44 -10.36
CA THR A 253 -20.00 -1.03 -10.86
C THR A 253 -18.79 -0.25 -10.35
N GLY A 254 -17.84 -0.95 -9.72
CA GLY A 254 -16.65 -0.32 -9.17
C GLY A 254 -15.89 -1.20 -8.18
N ARG A 255 -14.73 -0.68 -7.76
CA ARG A 255 -13.96 -1.22 -6.63
C ARG A 255 -14.62 -0.78 -5.32
N TYR A 256 -14.49 -1.57 -4.27
CA TYR A 256 -14.96 -1.25 -2.91
C TYR A 256 -13.94 -1.72 -1.87
N TYR A 257 -13.94 -1.08 -0.70
CA TYR A 257 -13.20 -1.53 0.47
C TYR A 257 -14.18 -1.85 1.60
N LEU A 258 -14.05 -3.05 2.15
CA LEU A 258 -14.78 -3.46 3.34
C LEU A 258 -13.85 -3.35 4.56
N HIS A 259 -14.18 -2.40 5.43
CA HIS A 259 -13.40 -2.08 6.62
C HIS A 259 -14.12 -2.58 7.88
N PHE A 260 -13.38 -3.27 8.75
CA PHE A 260 -13.81 -3.65 10.08
C PHE A 260 -12.89 -3.03 11.12
N GLY A 261 -13.45 -2.24 12.04
CA GLY A 261 -12.73 -1.63 13.15
C GLY A 261 -13.32 -2.05 14.49
N LEU A 262 -12.48 -2.43 15.44
CA LEU A 262 -12.89 -2.50 16.85
C LEU A 262 -12.81 -1.12 17.46
N VAL A 263 -13.91 -0.65 18.05
CA VAL A 263 -14.01 0.73 18.54
C VAL A 263 -14.28 0.78 20.05
N ASP A 264 -13.67 1.76 20.72
CA ASP A 264 -13.87 2.05 22.14
C ASP A 264 -15.22 2.75 22.43
N SER A 265 -15.43 3.20 23.67
CA SER A 265 -16.66 3.89 24.05
C SER A 265 -16.92 5.18 23.27
N ASN A 266 -15.85 5.85 22.83
CA ASN A 266 -15.83 7.14 22.16
C ASN A 266 -15.74 7.02 20.62
N GLU A 267 -15.93 5.81 20.08
CA GLU A 267 -15.77 5.49 18.66
C GLU A 267 -14.34 5.56 18.12
N ASN A 268 -13.31 5.66 18.98
CA ASN A 268 -11.95 5.56 18.52
C ASN A 268 -11.63 4.12 18.10
N GLU A 269 -11.03 3.97 16.94
CA GLU A 269 -10.59 2.67 16.42
C GLU A 269 -9.33 2.19 17.17
N ILE A 270 -9.43 1.01 17.76
CA ILE A 270 -8.34 0.32 18.48
C ILE A 270 -7.49 -0.49 17.50
N THR A 271 -8.14 -1.22 16.60
CA THR A 271 -7.51 -2.03 15.56
C THR A 271 -8.50 -2.25 14.43
N SER A 272 -7.99 -2.47 13.22
CA SER A 272 -8.81 -2.72 12.04
C SER A 272 -8.22 -3.76 11.10
N SER A 273 -9.10 -4.25 10.23
CA SER A 273 -8.78 -5.12 9.12
C SER A 273 -9.63 -4.73 7.92
N ASN A 274 -8.99 -4.70 6.75
CA ASN A 274 -9.58 -4.21 5.51
C ASN A 274 -9.44 -5.27 4.43
N THR A 275 -10.42 -5.34 3.55
CA THR A 275 -10.31 -6.10 2.29
C THR A 275 -10.89 -5.30 1.13
N THR A 276 -10.49 -5.64 -0.09
CA THR A 276 -10.98 -5.04 -1.33
C THR A 276 -11.86 -6.03 -2.06
N PHE A 277 -12.94 -5.56 -2.68
CA PHE A 277 -13.71 -6.33 -3.65
C PHE A 277 -14.20 -5.46 -4.81
N TYR A 278 -14.79 -6.08 -5.81
CA TYR A 278 -15.27 -5.42 -7.01
C TYR A 278 -16.73 -5.83 -7.27
N VAL A 279 -17.54 -4.85 -7.66
CA VAL A 279 -18.88 -5.06 -8.20
C VAL A 279 -18.82 -4.79 -9.69
N TYR A 280 -19.33 -5.70 -10.50
CA TYR A 280 -19.35 -5.58 -11.96
C TYR A 280 -20.73 -5.88 -12.52
N GLU A 281 -21.35 -4.86 -13.11
CA GLU A 281 -22.58 -4.96 -13.90
C GLU A 281 -22.31 -4.47 -15.33
N PRO A 282 -22.53 -5.30 -16.36
CA PRO A 282 -22.38 -4.87 -17.75
C PRO A 282 -23.36 -3.72 -18.07
N GLY A 283 -22.83 -2.58 -18.54
CA GLY A 283 -23.64 -1.46 -19.03
C GLY A 283 -23.97 -0.35 -18.02
N VAL A 284 -23.58 -0.46 -16.75
CA VAL A 284 -23.72 0.63 -15.77
C VAL A 284 -22.43 1.46 -15.72
N PRO A 285 -22.44 2.74 -16.12
CA PRO A 285 -21.24 3.58 -16.05
C PRO A 285 -20.82 3.83 -14.60
N ALA A 286 -19.52 3.75 -14.34
CA ALA A 286 -18.95 4.07 -13.02
C ALA A 286 -19.27 5.53 -12.65
N VAL A 287 -19.74 5.76 -11.41
CA VAL A 287 -20.04 7.10 -10.91
C VAL A 287 -18.78 7.96 -10.97
N SER A 288 -18.84 9.10 -11.66
CA SER A 288 -17.70 10.01 -11.79
C SER A 288 -17.33 10.66 -10.45
N ARG A 289 -16.08 10.47 -9.98
CA ARG A 289 -15.55 11.01 -8.71
C ARG A 289 -15.72 12.53 -8.60
N SER A 290 -15.63 13.24 -9.73
CA SER A 290 -15.64 14.70 -9.75
C SER A 290 -16.99 15.30 -9.34
N ALA A 291 -18.08 14.53 -9.47
CA ALA A 291 -19.42 14.96 -9.09
C ALA A 291 -19.70 14.84 -7.58
N LEU A 292 -18.79 14.23 -6.80
CA LEU A 292 -18.96 14.06 -5.36
C LEU A 292 -18.57 15.33 -4.59
N PRO A 293 -19.24 15.66 -3.47
CA PRO A 293 -18.82 16.73 -2.56
C PRO A 293 -17.38 16.56 -2.08
N LEU A 294 -16.70 17.67 -1.76
CA LEU A 294 -15.28 17.65 -1.39
C LEU A 294 -14.99 16.77 -0.17
N GLU A 295 -15.81 16.88 0.87
CA GLU A 295 -15.73 16.06 2.08
C GLU A 295 -15.81 14.59 1.73
N ALA A 296 -16.71 14.26 0.80
CA ALA A 296 -16.92 12.91 0.37
C ALA A 296 -15.64 12.41 -0.36
N ARG A 297 -15.14 13.20 -1.30
CA ARG A 297 -13.87 12.92 -1.99
C ARG A 297 -12.65 12.81 -1.06
N MET A 298 -12.62 13.55 0.06
CA MET A 298 -11.58 13.44 1.10
C MET A 298 -11.72 12.16 1.91
N MET A 299 -12.94 11.87 2.40
CA MET A 299 -13.29 10.70 3.23
C MET A 299 -12.99 9.36 2.56
N SER A 300 -12.56 9.44 1.31
CA SER A 300 -12.33 8.35 0.43
C SER A 300 -10.86 8.18 0.04
N SER A 301 -10.09 9.26 0.10
CA SER A 301 -8.64 9.16 -0.06
C SER A 301 -7.95 8.43 1.09
N ASP A 302 -6.67 8.13 0.87
CA ASP A 302 -5.74 7.62 1.91
C ASP A 302 -5.67 8.53 3.16
N VAL A 303 -6.01 9.82 3.04
CA VAL A 303 -6.05 10.78 4.16
C VAL A 303 -7.15 10.45 5.16
N ALA A 304 -8.26 9.84 4.72
CA ALA A 304 -9.36 9.45 5.60
C ALA A 304 -8.94 8.39 6.63
N LEU A 305 -7.98 7.54 6.26
CA LEU A 305 -7.46 6.44 7.06
C LEU A 305 -6.49 6.89 8.16
N LEU A 306 -6.12 8.17 8.20
CA LEU A 306 -5.21 8.68 9.23
C LEU A 306 -5.90 8.72 10.59
N SER A 307 -5.23 8.22 11.62
CA SER A 307 -5.59 8.51 13.01
C SER A 307 -5.40 10.01 13.32
N PRO A 308 -5.99 10.54 14.42
CA PRO A 308 -5.78 11.95 14.80
C PRO A 308 -4.30 12.31 14.99
N LYS A 309 -3.53 11.40 15.59
CA LYS A 309 -2.07 11.55 15.74
C LYS A 309 -1.35 11.61 14.39
N ASN A 310 -1.66 10.67 13.49
CA ASN A 310 -1.02 10.64 12.17
C ASN A 310 -1.44 11.81 11.29
N THR A 311 -2.67 12.33 11.46
CA THR A 311 -3.14 13.55 10.80
C THR A 311 -2.30 14.75 11.20
N THR A 312 -2.03 14.91 12.50
CA THR A 312 -1.17 16.00 13.00
C THR A 312 0.26 15.89 12.47
N ILE A 313 0.84 14.68 12.44
CA ILE A 313 2.18 14.44 11.90
C ILE A 313 2.22 14.73 10.39
N ALA A 314 1.24 14.21 9.63
CA ALA A 314 1.15 14.41 8.19
C ALA A 314 1.01 15.89 7.83
N LEU A 315 0.16 16.63 8.55
CA LEU A 315 0.02 18.08 8.36
C LEU A 315 1.32 18.81 8.72
N GLY A 316 1.98 18.44 9.83
CA GLY A 316 3.25 19.00 10.24
C GLY A 316 4.34 18.85 9.18
N ALA A 317 4.51 17.65 8.62
CA ALA A 317 5.48 17.39 7.57
C ALA A 317 5.07 17.95 6.20
N THR A 318 3.77 18.08 5.92
CA THR A 318 3.28 18.70 4.67
C THR A 318 3.70 20.16 4.57
N ARG A 319 3.88 20.85 5.72
CA ARG A 319 4.35 22.25 5.78
C ARG A 319 5.68 22.49 5.07
N TYR A 320 6.53 21.48 4.90
CA TYR A 320 7.77 21.62 4.15
C TYR A 320 7.55 21.94 2.66
N PHE A 321 6.36 21.61 2.14
CA PHE A 321 5.99 21.85 0.74
C PHE A 321 5.08 23.08 0.55
N LEU A 322 4.61 23.68 1.64
CA LEU A 322 3.61 24.74 1.60
C LEU A 322 4.25 26.12 1.35
N SER A 323 3.61 26.92 0.51
CA SER A 323 3.86 28.35 0.40
C SER A 323 3.50 29.08 1.71
N GLN A 324 3.98 30.32 1.88
CA GLN A 324 3.67 31.12 3.06
C GLN A 324 2.15 31.34 3.26
N ALA A 325 1.39 31.49 2.17
CA ALA A 325 -0.05 31.65 2.24
C ALA A 325 -0.74 30.37 2.73
N GLU A 326 -0.35 29.21 2.19
CA GLU A 326 -0.89 27.90 2.62
C GLU A 326 -0.51 27.56 4.06
N GLN A 327 0.69 27.96 4.53
CA GLN A 327 1.09 27.79 5.92
C GLN A 327 0.17 28.55 6.88
N LYS A 328 -0.17 29.82 6.57
CA LYS A 328 -1.12 30.61 7.35
C LYS A 328 -2.50 29.95 7.41
N VAL A 329 -2.97 29.38 6.30
CA VAL A 329 -4.22 28.60 6.29
C VAL A 329 -4.11 27.40 7.21
N ALA A 330 -3.01 26.62 7.11
CA ALA A 330 -2.79 25.43 7.92
C ALA A 330 -2.70 25.72 9.44
N ASP A 331 -2.22 26.90 9.83
CA ASP A 331 -2.13 27.36 11.23
C ASP A 331 -3.51 27.57 11.87
N HIS A 332 -4.51 27.97 11.09
CA HIS A 332 -5.86 28.21 11.57
C HIS A 332 -6.75 26.95 11.58
N LEU A 333 -6.24 25.80 11.13
CA LEU A 333 -7.00 24.54 11.12
C LEU A 333 -7.06 23.90 12.51
N THR A 334 -8.18 24.10 13.21
CA THR A 334 -8.41 23.58 14.56
C THR A 334 -9.03 22.18 14.55
N SER A 335 -9.97 21.89 13.65
CA SER A 335 -10.69 20.60 13.62
C SER A 335 -9.95 19.53 12.82
N GLU A 336 -10.05 18.26 13.23
CA GLU A 336 -9.46 17.13 12.50
C GLU A 336 -10.00 17.03 11.06
N LYS A 337 -11.31 17.27 10.89
CA LYS A 337 -11.96 17.28 9.57
C LYS A 337 -11.30 18.32 8.66
N SER A 338 -11.12 19.55 9.14
CA SER A 338 -10.50 20.64 8.36
C SER A 338 -9.06 20.30 7.96
N ARG A 339 -8.29 19.70 8.87
CA ARG A 339 -6.91 19.25 8.59
C ARG A 339 -6.85 18.16 7.52
N LYS A 340 -7.76 17.18 7.59
CA LYS A 340 -7.85 16.11 6.58
C LYS A 340 -8.30 16.64 5.22
N ILE A 341 -9.24 17.59 5.18
CA ILE A 341 -9.65 18.26 3.93
C ILE A 341 -8.47 18.97 3.29
N PHE A 342 -7.74 19.78 4.07
CA PHE A 342 -6.56 20.48 3.59
C PHE A 342 -5.51 19.52 3.02
N LEU A 343 -5.17 18.47 3.78
CA LEU A 343 -4.24 17.43 3.33
C LEU A 343 -4.70 16.79 2.02
N TYR A 344 -5.97 16.41 1.93
CA TYR A 344 -6.52 15.80 0.72
C TYR A 344 -6.41 16.74 -0.49
N GLN A 345 -6.79 18.01 -0.35
CA GLN A 345 -6.74 18.97 -1.44
C GLN A 345 -5.29 19.18 -1.91
N PHE A 346 -4.39 19.50 -0.99
CA PHE A 346 -2.98 19.74 -1.29
C PHE A 346 -2.35 18.54 -1.99
N TRP A 347 -2.51 17.34 -1.43
CA TRP A 347 -1.89 16.15 -1.99
C TRP A 347 -2.57 15.66 -3.26
N LYS A 348 -3.85 15.96 -3.49
CA LYS A 348 -4.51 15.65 -4.76
C LYS A 348 -4.07 16.57 -5.89
N GLU A 349 -3.86 17.84 -5.59
CA GLU A 349 -3.31 18.80 -6.55
C GLU A 349 -1.86 18.46 -6.90
N ASN A 350 -1.08 17.97 -5.94
CA ASN A 350 0.32 17.59 -6.15
C ASN A 350 0.54 16.09 -6.44
N ASP A 351 -0.52 15.39 -6.85
CA ASP A 351 -0.46 13.96 -7.10
C ASP A 351 0.11 13.63 -8.49
N THR A 352 0.90 12.56 -8.57
CA THR A 352 1.45 12.07 -9.85
C THR A 352 0.35 11.51 -10.76
N ASN A 353 -0.72 10.96 -10.19
CA ASN A 353 -1.88 10.52 -10.93
C ASN A 353 -3.19 11.07 -10.34
N ARG A 354 -3.70 12.16 -10.93
CA ARG A 354 -4.94 12.78 -10.46
C ARG A 354 -6.20 11.97 -10.80
N THR A 355 -6.11 10.96 -11.67
CA THR A 355 -7.25 10.14 -12.11
C THR A 355 -7.56 8.97 -11.18
N THR A 356 -6.58 8.56 -10.36
CA THR A 356 -6.73 7.45 -9.42
C THR A 356 -7.34 7.92 -8.10
N PRO A 357 -8.02 6.99 -7.40
CA PRO A 357 -8.51 7.27 -6.07
C PRO A 357 -7.51 7.38 -4.95
N SER A 358 -6.43 6.58 -5.06
CA SER A 358 -5.30 6.68 -4.16
C SER A 358 -4.60 8.02 -4.41
N LEU A 359 -3.94 8.52 -3.38
CA LEU A 359 -3.02 9.63 -3.50
C LEU A 359 -1.61 9.06 -3.53
N GLU A 360 -1.13 8.65 -4.70
CA GLU A 360 0.17 7.96 -4.81
C GLU A 360 1.31 8.81 -4.22
N SER A 361 1.31 10.12 -4.46
CA SER A 361 2.26 11.07 -3.85
C SER A 361 2.15 11.12 -2.32
N PHE A 362 0.92 11.10 -1.78
CA PHE A 362 0.70 11.10 -0.32
C PHE A 362 1.16 9.79 0.33
N VAL A 363 0.90 8.65 -0.32
CA VAL A 363 1.34 7.34 0.16
C VAL A 363 2.87 7.26 0.20
N ASP A 364 3.56 7.75 -0.84
CA ASP A 364 5.02 7.84 -0.83
C ASP A 364 5.54 8.80 0.24
N PHE A 365 4.92 9.97 0.38
CA PHE A 365 5.21 10.93 1.45
C PHE A 365 5.11 10.30 2.85
N MET A 366 4.03 9.56 3.13
CA MET A 366 3.86 8.86 4.40
C MET A 366 4.95 7.81 4.63
N LYS A 367 5.40 7.10 3.59
CA LYS A 367 6.55 6.18 3.69
C LYS A 367 7.85 6.92 4.03
N ARG A 368 8.08 8.11 3.46
CA ARG A 368 9.26 8.94 3.77
C ARG A 368 9.25 9.42 5.22
N ILE A 369 8.09 9.81 5.76
CA ILE A 369 7.95 10.14 7.19
C ILE A 369 8.32 8.94 8.06
N GLN A 370 7.78 7.76 7.76
CA GLN A 370 8.08 6.54 8.53
C GLN A 370 9.57 6.21 8.48
N TYR A 371 10.18 6.30 7.29
CA TYR A 371 11.61 6.09 7.13
C TYR A 371 12.42 7.09 7.96
N ALA A 372 12.10 8.39 7.85
CA ALA A 372 12.77 9.44 8.60
C ALA A 372 12.69 9.20 10.11
N ASN A 373 11.50 8.85 10.63
CA ASN A 373 11.32 8.51 12.04
C ASN A 373 12.11 7.29 12.51
N SER A 374 12.39 6.34 11.61
CA SER A 374 13.18 5.16 11.93
C SER A 374 14.69 5.39 11.89
N LYS A 375 15.16 6.31 11.03
CA LYS A 375 16.60 6.49 10.73
C LYS A 375 17.22 7.75 11.31
N PHE A 376 16.45 8.82 11.45
CA PHE A 376 16.96 10.14 11.80
C PHE A 376 16.39 10.64 13.13
N ARG A 377 15.92 9.73 13.99
CA ARG A 377 15.40 10.10 15.31
C ARG A 377 16.53 10.60 16.20
N GLU A 378 16.28 11.69 16.88
CA GLU A 378 17.19 12.29 17.87
C GLU A 378 16.48 12.32 19.24
N ASN A 379 17.22 12.48 20.34
CA ASN A 379 16.69 12.28 21.69
C ASN A 379 15.38 13.06 21.98
N ASN A 380 15.26 14.27 21.45
CA ASN A 380 14.11 15.16 21.68
C ASN A 380 13.29 15.48 20.42
N LYS A 381 13.59 14.86 19.28
CA LYS A 381 12.92 15.14 17.99
C LYS A 381 12.54 13.84 17.29
N ALA A 382 11.28 13.76 16.84
CA ALA A 382 10.92 12.71 15.90
C ALA A 382 11.74 12.88 14.61
N GLY A 383 12.10 11.78 13.96
CA GLY A 383 13.01 11.85 12.82
C GLY A 383 12.53 12.75 11.68
N TRP A 384 11.21 12.83 11.43
CA TRP A 384 10.63 13.75 10.44
C TRP A 384 10.89 15.24 10.74
N GLN A 385 11.15 15.59 12.01
CA GLN A 385 11.41 16.96 12.48
C GLN A 385 12.89 17.35 12.45
N THR A 386 13.79 16.39 12.20
CA THR A 386 15.22 16.67 12.07
C THR A 386 15.54 17.20 10.69
N ASP A 387 16.66 17.91 10.54
CA ASP A 387 17.05 18.46 9.23
C ASP A 387 17.29 17.33 8.20
N ARG A 388 17.89 16.22 8.64
CA ARG A 388 18.06 15.01 7.81
C ARG A 388 16.72 14.43 7.38
N GLY A 389 15.76 14.34 8.31
CA GLY A 389 14.41 13.89 8.00
C GLY A 389 13.66 14.80 7.05
N ARG A 390 13.76 16.13 7.25
CA ARG A 390 13.18 17.14 6.36
C ARG A 390 13.74 17.02 4.95
N VAL A 391 15.06 16.99 4.79
CA VAL A 391 15.74 16.84 3.49
C VAL A 391 15.33 15.52 2.83
N PHE A 392 15.27 14.41 3.57
CA PHE A 392 14.81 13.13 3.03
C PHE A 392 13.34 13.15 2.59
N ILE A 393 12.46 13.83 3.34
CA ILE A 393 11.04 13.95 2.98
C ILE A 393 10.88 14.76 1.69
N LEU A 394 11.55 15.91 1.61
CA LEU A 394 11.50 16.82 0.46
C LEU A 394 12.10 16.20 -0.81
N TYR A 395 13.28 15.60 -0.70
CA TYR A 395 14.09 15.21 -1.86
C TYR A 395 14.18 13.71 -2.08
N GLY A 396 13.64 12.91 -1.15
CA GLY A 396 13.71 11.45 -1.21
C GLY A 396 15.08 10.93 -0.80
N LYS A 397 15.39 9.71 -1.24
CA LYS A 397 16.63 9.02 -0.90
C LYS A 397 17.84 9.66 -1.63
N PRO A 398 18.92 10.04 -0.92
CA PRO A 398 20.13 10.52 -1.55
C PRO A 398 20.82 9.44 -2.40
N SER A 399 21.55 9.86 -3.43
CA SER A 399 22.43 9.00 -4.23
C SER A 399 23.50 8.35 -3.36
N GLU A 400 24.12 9.15 -2.48
CA GLU A 400 25.21 8.74 -1.62
C GLU A 400 25.08 9.45 -0.25
N ILE A 401 25.42 8.72 0.81
CA ILE A 401 25.58 9.27 2.16
C ILE A 401 26.97 8.91 2.62
N GLN A 402 27.74 9.91 3.00
CA GLN A 402 29.04 9.73 3.63
C GLN A 402 28.99 10.28 5.04
N TYR A 403 29.59 9.55 5.97
CA TYR A 403 29.58 9.88 7.39
C TYR A 403 31.00 9.95 7.93
N TYR A 404 31.29 11.03 8.64
CA TYR A 404 32.59 11.41 9.13
C TYR A 404 32.55 11.55 10.65
N PRO A 405 32.59 10.44 11.42
CA PRO A 405 32.47 10.48 12.88
C PRO A 405 33.74 10.95 13.59
N ASN A 406 34.92 10.68 13.03
CA ASN A 406 36.21 10.80 13.72
C ASN A 406 37.24 11.56 12.88
N VAL A 407 36.92 12.81 12.52
CA VAL A 407 37.87 13.67 11.80
C VAL A 407 38.65 14.50 12.83
N ALA A 408 39.97 14.34 12.87
CA ALA A 408 40.82 15.04 13.82
C ALA A 408 40.63 16.56 13.71
N GLY A 409 40.34 17.22 14.83
CA GLY A 409 40.10 18.67 14.89
C GLY A 409 38.70 19.12 14.48
N PHE A 410 37.79 18.19 14.11
CA PHE A 410 36.43 18.51 13.70
C PHE A 410 35.38 17.68 14.43
N ARG A 411 34.19 18.28 14.60
CA ARG A 411 32.97 17.59 15.03
C ARG A 411 32.48 16.67 13.92
N GLU A 412 31.70 15.66 14.29
CA GLU A 412 31.13 14.73 13.32
C GLU A 412 30.20 15.43 12.31
N PHE A 413 30.19 14.93 11.08
CA PHE A 413 29.30 15.44 10.03
C PHE A 413 28.93 14.36 8.99
N GLN A 414 27.87 14.63 8.22
CA GLN A 414 27.42 13.82 7.09
C GLN A 414 27.34 14.67 5.83
N ALA A 415 27.74 14.09 4.71
CA ALA A 415 27.53 14.65 3.38
C ALA A 415 26.56 13.77 2.61
N TRP A 416 25.47 14.35 2.13
CA TRP A 416 24.48 13.66 1.29
C TRP A 416 24.53 14.27 -0.11
N SER A 417 24.61 13.43 -1.14
CA SER A 417 24.58 13.88 -2.54
C SER A 417 23.34 13.40 -3.28
N TYR A 418 22.87 14.21 -4.23
CA TYR A 418 21.76 13.89 -5.12
C TYR A 418 22.18 14.22 -6.55
N ASP A 419 22.38 13.21 -7.40
CA ASP A 419 22.87 13.41 -8.77
C ASP A 419 21.80 13.93 -9.72
N THR A 420 20.52 13.71 -9.41
CA THR A 420 19.38 13.99 -10.29
C THR A 420 18.69 15.31 -9.99
N ILE A 421 19.11 16.04 -8.94
CA ILE A 421 18.53 17.32 -8.54
C ILE A 421 19.49 18.43 -8.96
N GLU A 422 19.02 19.42 -9.72
CA GLU A 422 19.81 20.58 -10.17
C GLU A 422 21.20 20.22 -10.75
N HIS A 423 21.29 19.11 -11.48
CA HIS A 423 22.54 18.57 -12.04
C HIS A 423 23.62 18.17 -11.00
N GLY A 424 23.22 17.93 -9.76
CA GLY A 424 24.09 17.49 -8.67
C GLY A 424 24.09 18.49 -7.51
N VAL A 425 23.48 18.11 -6.39
CA VAL A 425 23.47 18.93 -5.17
C VAL A 425 23.93 18.16 -3.95
N VAL A 426 24.37 18.92 -2.94
CA VAL A 426 24.93 18.39 -1.70
C VAL A 426 24.27 19.05 -0.51
N PHE A 427 24.10 18.26 0.54
CA PHE A 427 23.69 18.70 1.86
C PHE A 427 24.72 18.25 2.89
N ILE A 428 25.19 19.18 3.72
CA ILE A 428 26.14 18.91 4.80
C ILE A 428 25.44 19.08 6.15
N PHE A 429 25.42 18.00 6.93
CA PHE A 429 24.84 17.98 8.27
C PHE A 429 25.94 17.89 9.31
N GLY A 430 26.04 18.83 10.24
CA GLY A 430 27.10 18.91 11.24
C GLY A 430 26.58 18.83 12.68
N ALA A 431 27.33 18.20 13.58
CA ALA A 431 26.97 18.06 14.99
C ALA A 431 27.24 19.35 15.79
N VAL A 432 26.62 20.43 15.34
CA VAL A 432 26.74 21.78 15.91
C VAL A 432 25.64 22.08 16.94
N GLY A 433 24.64 21.20 17.08
CA GLY A 433 23.60 21.34 18.08
C GLY A 433 24.14 21.24 19.52
N ARG A 434 23.44 21.85 20.49
CA ARG A 434 23.81 21.84 21.93
C ARG A 434 24.05 20.43 22.50
N PHE A 435 23.43 19.42 21.91
CA PHE A 435 23.54 18.02 22.32
C PHE A 435 24.13 17.11 21.22
N GLY A 436 24.85 17.68 20.25
CA GLY A 436 25.43 16.93 19.13
C GLY A 436 24.44 16.56 18.02
N GLU A 437 23.27 17.21 17.97
CA GLU A 437 22.30 17.03 16.89
C GLU A 437 22.91 17.43 15.54
N LEU A 438 22.65 16.62 14.50
CA LEU A 438 23.16 16.85 13.16
C LEU A 438 22.23 17.82 12.41
N GLN A 439 22.65 19.08 12.33
CA GLN A 439 21.90 20.17 11.70
C GLN A 439 22.41 20.45 10.29
N LEU A 440 21.54 20.88 9.38
CA LEU A 440 21.95 21.30 8.03
C LEU A 440 22.76 22.60 8.14
N ILE A 441 24.06 22.51 7.87
CA ILE A 441 24.99 23.65 7.97
C ILE A 441 25.41 24.21 6.61
N HIS A 442 25.23 23.44 5.52
CA HIS A 442 25.48 23.89 4.15
C HIS A 442 24.70 23.07 3.13
N SER A 443 24.26 23.72 2.06
CA SER A 443 23.66 23.08 0.89
C SER A 443 24.04 23.85 -0.39
N THR A 444 24.21 23.12 -1.48
CA THR A 444 24.32 23.71 -2.83
C THR A 444 22.98 23.77 -3.57
N LYS A 445 21.92 23.13 -3.03
CA LYS A 445 20.58 23.16 -3.60
C LYS A 445 19.95 24.54 -3.44
N SER A 446 19.39 25.09 -4.51
CA SER A 446 18.78 26.43 -4.52
C SER A 446 17.64 26.56 -3.51
N GLY A 447 17.61 27.65 -2.73
CA GLY A 447 16.58 27.89 -1.71
C GLY A 447 16.79 27.17 -0.37
N GLU A 448 17.93 26.50 -0.17
CA GLU A 448 18.36 25.97 1.12
C GLU A 448 19.46 26.84 1.75
N ILE A 449 19.85 26.54 2.99
CA ILE A 449 20.95 27.22 3.67
C ILE A 449 22.24 27.05 2.85
N HIS A 450 22.82 28.17 2.42
CA HIS A 450 24.11 28.21 1.75
C HIS A 450 25.13 28.92 2.64
N ASN A 451 26.16 28.20 3.06
CA ASN A 451 27.21 28.72 3.94
C ASN A 451 28.57 28.18 3.52
N GLU A 452 29.39 28.99 2.85
CA GLU A 452 30.71 28.56 2.38
C GLU A 452 31.70 28.28 3.53
N GLY A 453 31.52 28.93 4.68
CA GLY A 453 32.34 28.75 5.88
C GLY A 453 31.90 27.59 6.78
N TRP A 454 31.09 26.64 6.29
CA TRP A 454 30.51 25.58 7.12
C TRP A 454 31.55 24.71 7.84
N LEU A 455 32.73 24.53 7.25
CA LEU A 455 33.80 23.74 7.84
C LEU A 455 34.32 24.36 9.14
N ASP A 456 34.34 25.69 9.23
CA ASP A 456 34.77 26.39 10.44
C ASP A 456 33.80 26.15 11.61
N LEU A 457 32.51 25.94 11.32
CA LEU A 457 31.51 25.59 12.34
C LEU A 457 31.80 24.24 13.01
N LEU A 458 32.56 23.37 12.35
CA LEU A 458 32.89 22.05 12.84
C LEU A 458 34.20 22.00 13.63
N LYS A 459 35.05 23.04 13.59
CA LYS A 459 36.36 23.02 14.27
C LYS A 459 36.19 22.86 15.79
N VAL A 460 36.90 21.90 16.37
CA VAL A 460 37.00 21.72 17.82
C VAL A 460 38.24 22.49 18.28
N ALA A 461 38.05 23.61 18.98
CA ALA A 461 39.16 24.46 19.40
C ALA A 461 40.17 23.68 20.26
N GLN A 462 41.35 23.40 19.71
CA GLN A 462 42.56 23.11 20.46
C GLN A 462 43.47 24.34 20.35
N GLY A 463 43.44 25.21 21.35
CA GLY A 463 44.57 26.09 21.71
C GLY A 463 45.36 26.85 20.62
N MET A 464 44.82 27.11 19.43
CA MET A 464 45.47 27.93 18.41
C MET A 464 44.45 28.82 17.71
N THR A 465 44.53 30.11 18.03
CA THR A 465 44.06 31.21 17.18
C THR A 465 44.93 31.31 15.92
N GLY A 466 44.27 31.52 14.78
CA GLY A 466 44.87 32.05 13.54
C GLY A 466 44.64 31.14 12.32
N MET A 467 44.39 31.63 11.12
CA MET A 467 44.11 32.98 10.63
C MET A 467 43.61 32.84 9.17
N THR A 468 42.53 33.56 8.84
CA THR A 468 42.31 34.36 7.62
C THR A 468 42.26 33.76 6.21
N ASP A 469 41.26 34.28 5.48
CA ASP A 469 41.10 34.35 4.03
C ASP A 469 41.06 33.05 3.23
N MET A 470 39.84 32.59 2.95
CA MET A 470 39.54 32.02 1.63
C MET A 470 38.93 33.14 0.78
N SER A 471 39.69 33.62 -0.21
CA SER A 471 39.21 34.62 -1.17
C SER A 471 37.98 34.10 -1.93
N PRO A 472 36.98 34.97 -2.18
CA PRO A 472 35.83 34.62 -3.02
C PRO A 472 36.32 34.50 -4.47
N GLY A 473 36.48 33.28 -4.97
CA GLY A 473 36.94 33.06 -6.35
C GLY A 473 37.48 31.67 -6.68
N VAL A 474 37.73 30.80 -5.69
CA VAL A 474 38.16 29.41 -5.95
C VAL A 474 36.95 28.53 -6.22
N ASP A 475 37.02 27.71 -7.27
CA ASP A 475 36.02 26.68 -7.60
C ASP A 475 35.71 25.85 -6.34
N GLN A 476 34.49 25.98 -5.81
CA GLN A 476 34.07 25.43 -4.51
C GLN A 476 34.27 23.90 -4.43
N ARG A 477 34.16 23.20 -5.57
CA ARG A 477 34.48 21.76 -5.62
C ARG A 477 35.96 21.51 -5.33
N GLN A 478 36.84 22.39 -5.79
CA GLN A 478 38.27 22.29 -5.58
C GLN A 478 38.66 22.56 -4.12
N ALA A 479 38.09 23.59 -3.47
CA ALA A 479 38.36 23.86 -2.05
C ALA A 479 37.88 22.71 -1.13
N ILE A 480 36.69 22.15 -1.42
CA ILE A 480 36.20 20.97 -0.70
C ILE A 480 37.08 19.76 -1.03
N ARG A 481 37.43 19.49 -2.30
CA ARG A 481 38.39 18.42 -2.67
C ARG A 481 39.73 18.53 -1.94
N GLU A 482 40.29 19.73 -1.86
CA GLU A 482 41.57 19.98 -1.21
C GLU A 482 41.49 19.75 0.29
N MET A 483 40.37 20.09 0.94
CA MET A 483 40.12 19.72 2.33
C MET A 483 40.08 18.21 2.52
N PHE A 484 39.30 17.50 1.70
CA PHE A 484 39.20 16.03 1.78
C PHE A 484 40.56 15.37 1.55
N ARG A 485 41.35 15.86 0.58
CA ARG A 485 42.73 15.41 0.37
C ARG A 485 43.63 15.72 1.57
N ARG A 486 43.57 16.93 2.12
CA ARG A 486 44.41 17.39 3.24
C ARG A 486 44.23 16.51 4.48
N TYR A 487 43.01 16.04 4.73
CA TYR A 487 42.67 15.21 5.90
C TYR A 487 42.54 13.71 5.57
N ASN A 488 42.98 13.29 4.37
CA ASN A 488 42.91 11.90 3.91
C ASN A 488 41.51 11.26 4.05
N LEU A 489 40.47 12.05 3.79
CA LEU A 489 39.09 11.61 3.81
C LEU A 489 38.68 11.06 2.44
N GLU A 490 37.80 10.07 2.42
CA GLU A 490 37.24 9.54 1.18
C GLU A 490 36.52 10.66 0.42
N ILE A 491 37.00 10.99 -0.77
CA ILE A 491 36.45 12.09 -1.58
C ILE A 491 35.07 11.65 -2.11
N PRO A 492 33.98 12.37 -1.81
CA PRO A 492 32.66 12.09 -2.39
C PRO A 492 32.69 11.99 -3.91
N ARG A 493 31.89 11.08 -4.50
CA ARG A 493 31.90 10.87 -5.95
C ARG A 493 31.58 12.12 -6.76
N PHE A 494 30.73 13.00 -6.23
CA PHE A 494 30.39 14.26 -6.88
C PHE A 494 31.58 15.22 -6.94
N LEU A 495 32.53 15.10 -6.00
CA LEU A 495 33.84 15.76 -6.00
C LEU A 495 34.88 14.96 -6.79
N LEU A 496 34.52 14.02 -7.65
CA LEU A 496 35.47 13.42 -8.60
C LEU A 496 35.25 13.92 -10.04
N LYS A 497 34.10 14.55 -10.32
CA LYS A 497 33.71 15.09 -11.64
C LYS A 497 34.19 16.50 -11.92
#